data_AF-A0A7Y4UGR5-F1
#
_entry.id   AF-A0A7Y4UGR5-F1
#
_cell.length_a   1.000
_cell.length_b   1.000
_cell.length_c   1.000
_cell.angle_alpha   90.00
_cell.angle_beta   90.00
_cell.angle_gamma   90.00
#
_symmetry.space_group_name_H-M   'P 1'
#
loop_
_entity.id
_entity.type
_entity.pdbx_description
1 polymer ?
#
loop_
_entity_poly.entity_id
_entity_poly.type
_entity_poly.pdbx_seq_one_letter_code
_entity_poly.pdbx_strand_id
1 'polypeptide(L)'
;MKMSEAQLRQLKRENILHRWGLTAEELTQIVDANPSMRGLMMGYVAEYKLRRMYFEDARITALIKDDDHDRKSKGDIRINYRGASFRIECKSLQTNLTKKHETGFAATYQCDASDSRIVRFSDGSEVKTTCLLTGEFDIVAVNLFALEEEWRFAFALNRDLPRSRYRKYAELQQRELIASSIKIAYPLEPPYVDDPFVLLDRLLDDASLR
;
A
#
# COMPACT_ATOMS: atom_id res chain seq x y z
N MET A 1 -38.14 20.94 -5.49
CA MET A 1 -37.98 22.02 -4.50
C MET A 1 -36.60 22.62 -4.68
N LYS A 2 -36.45 23.93 -4.93
CA LYS A 2 -35.11 24.54 -5.04
C LYS A 2 -34.47 24.58 -3.65
N MET A 3 -33.22 24.16 -3.54
CA MET A 3 -32.46 24.25 -2.28
C MET A 3 -32.24 25.71 -1.92
N SER A 4 -32.26 26.02 -0.62
CA SER A 4 -31.95 27.38 -0.15
C SER A 4 -30.46 27.70 -0.32
N GLU A 5 -30.10 28.98 -0.34
CA GLU A 5 -28.70 29.39 -0.40
C GLU A 5 -27.87 28.88 0.79
N ALA A 6 -28.49 28.80 1.98
CA ALA A 6 -27.84 28.26 3.18
C ALA A 6 -27.52 26.76 3.01
N GLN A 7 -28.47 25.98 2.48
CA GLN A 7 -28.26 24.56 2.18
C GLN A 7 -27.16 24.38 1.14
N LEU A 8 -27.15 25.20 0.08
CA LEU A 8 -26.12 25.13 -0.95
C LEU A 8 -24.71 25.47 -0.41
N ARG A 9 -24.60 26.47 0.48
CA ARG A 9 -23.34 26.81 1.15
C ARG A 9 -22.84 25.67 2.03
N GLN A 10 -23.73 24.99 2.74
CA GLN A 10 -23.38 23.84 3.57
C GLN A 10 -22.86 22.68 2.72
N LEU A 11 -23.57 22.31 1.65
CA LEU A 11 -23.15 21.25 0.72
C LEU A 11 -21.76 21.51 0.11
N LYS A 12 -21.46 22.75 -0.28
CA LYS A 12 -20.13 23.12 -0.78
C LYS A 12 -19.02 23.02 0.27
N ARG A 13 -19.35 23.12 1.57
CA ARG A 13 -18.38 22.92 2.65
C ARG A 13 -18.12 21.43 2.90
N GLU A 14 -19.15 20.60 2.87
CA GLU A 14 -19.06 19.18 3.26
C GLU A 14 -18.66 18.25 2.11
N ASN A 15 -18.95 18.60 0.85
CA ASN A 15 -18.78 17.70 -0.29
C ASN A 15 -17.97 18.35 -1.42
N ILE A 16 -16.90 17.68 -1.85
CA ILE A 16 -15.97 18.17 -2.86
C ILE A 16 -16.61 18.29 -4.26
N LEU A 17 -17.51 17.38 -4.63
CA LEU A 17 -18.22 17.42 -5.92
C LEU A 17 -19.08 18.68 -6.01
N HIS A 18 -19.84 18.99 -4.96
CA HIS A 18 -20.61 20.24 -4.90
C HIS A 18 -19.72 21.49 -4.84
N ARG A 19 -18.60 21.43 -4.14
CA ARG A 19 -17.64 22.53 -4.04
C ARG A 19 -17.06 22.88 -5.41
N TRP A 20 -16.70 21.87 -6.20
CA TRP A 20 -16.10 22.01 -7.52
C TRP A 20 -17.15 22.15 -8.64
N GLY A 21 -18.42 21.88 -8.33
CA GLY A 21 -19.50 21.92 -9.32
C GLY A 21 -19.45 20.73 -10.29
N LEU A 22 -18.95 19.59 -9.83
CA LEU A 22 -18.87 18.35 -10.61
C LEU A 22 -20.00 17.40 -10.24
N THR A 23 -20.48 16.63 -11.22
CA THR A 23 -21.25 15.42 -10.97
C THR A 23 -20.34 14.21 -10.75
N ALA A 24 -20.91 13.11 -10.27
CA ALA A 24 -20.15 11.85 -10.16
C ALA A 24 -19.72 11.35 -11.54
N GLU A 25 -20.58 11.48 -12.55
CA GLU A 25 -20.31 11.08 -13.92
C GLU A 25 -19.17 11.88 -14.54
N GLU A 26 -19.13 13.20 -14.32
CA GLU A 26 -18.03 14.05 -14.78
C GLU A 26 -16.71 13.65 -14.13
N LEU A 27 -16.70 13.41 -12.82
CA LEU A 27 -15.49 12.92 -12.13
C LEU A 27 -15.05 11.56 -12.69
N THR A 28 -15.98 10.62 -12.89
CA THR A 28 -15.68 9.31 -13.49
C THR A 28 -15.05 9.46 -14.86
N GLN A 29 -15.62 10.28 -15.74
CA GLN A 29 -15.05 10.55 -17.08
C GLN A 29 -13.63 11.12 -16.99
N ILE A 30 -13.40 12.06 -16.08
CA ILE A 30 -12.07 12.64 -15.84
C ILE A 30 -11.09 11.56 -15.39
N VAL A 31 -11.46 10.72 -14.43
CA VAL A 31 -10.57 9.68 -13.88
C VAL A 31 -10.28 8.60 -14.92
N ASP A 32 -11.28 8.16 -15.68
CA ASP A 32 -11.13 7.13 -16.70
C ASP A 32 -10.26 7.60 -17.87
N ALA A 33 -10.38 8.87 -18.26
CA ALA A 33 -9.53 9.49 -19.28
C ALA A 33 -8.08 9.69 -18.84
N ASN A 34 -7.77 9.61 -17.53
CA ASN A 34 -6.46 9.95 -16.98
C ASN A 34 -5.88 8.80 -16.11
N PRO A 35 -5.19 7.82 -16.71
CA PRO A 35 -4.66 6.65 -15.99
C PRO A 35 -3.74 6.97 -14.80
N SER A 36 -2.93 8.04 -14.89
CA SER A 36 -2.05 8.48 -13.80
C SER A 36 -2.84 8.97 -12.59
N MET A 37 -3.91 9.75 -12.82
CA MET A 37 -4.82 10.21 -11.79
C MET A 37 -5.57 9.03 -11.15
N ARG A 38 -6.05 8.08 -11.97
CA ARG A 38 -6.69 6.86 -11.48
C ARG A 38 -5.78 6.07 -10.54
N GLY A 39 -4.52 5.87 -10.92
CA GLY A 39 -3.54 5.18 -10.07
C GLY A 39 -3.29 5.91 -8.75
N LEU A 40 -3.09 7.23 -8.80
CA LEU A 40 -2.88 8.06 -7.61
C LEU A 40 -4.09 8.01 -6.67
N MET A 41 -5.30 8.21 -7.20
CA MET A 41 -6.53 8.16 -6.41
C MET A 41 -6.74 6.78 -5.79
N MET A 42 -6.49 5.71 -6.56
CA MET A 42 -6.61 4.34 -6.05
C MET A 42 -5.66 4.10 -4.87
N GLY A 43 -4.45 4.64 -4.89
CA GLY A 43 -3.52 4.61 -3.75
C GLY A 43 -4.12 5.24 -2.48
N TYR A 44 -4.56 6.49 -2.57
CA TYR A 44 -5.17 7.19 -1.42
C TYR A 44 -6.46 6.51 -0.91
N VAL A 45 -7.29 5.99 -1.82
CA VAL A 45 -8.51 5.26 -1.43
C VAL A 45 -8.14 3.93 -0.78
N ALA A 46 -7.14 3.21 -1.28
CA ALA A 46 -6.66 1.97 -0.68
C ALA A 46 -6.15 2.19 0.74
N GLU A 47 -5.33 3.21 0.99
CA GLU A 47 -4.88 3.55 2.36
C GLU A 47 -6.06 3.87 3.29
N TYR A 48 -7.04 4.64 2.81
CA TYR A 48 -8.24 4.95 3.59
C TYR A 48 -9.03 3.68 3.94
N LYS A 49 -9.24 2.79 2.96
CA LYS A 49 -9.96 1.52 3.14
C LYS A 49 -9.21 0.58 4.08
N LEU A 50 -7.90 0.45 3.90
CA LEU A 50 -7.03 -0.36 4.75
C LEU A 50 -7.17 0.03 6.22
N ARG A 51 -7.07 1.33 6.52
CA ARG A 51 -7.24 1.83 7.89
C ARG A 51 -8.60 1.46 8.46
N ARG A 52 -9.69 1.80 7.75
CA ARG A 52 -11.06 1.58 8.23
C ARG A 52 -11.43 0.11 8.39
N MET A 53 -10.89 -0.76 7.54
CA MET A 53 -11.27 -2.17 7.53
C MET A 53 -10.44 -3.01 8.51
N TYR A 54 -9.17 -2.67 8.74
CA TYR A 54 -8.24 -3.52 9.48
C TYR A 54 -7.58 -2.88 10.70
N PHE A 55 -7.47 -1.55 10.76
CA PHE A 55 -6.66 -0.88 11.80
C PHE A 55 -7.43 0.14 12.66
N GLU A 56 -8.64 0.54 12.29
CA GLU A 56 -9.64 1.13 13.20
C GLU A 56 -10.26 0.03 14.09
N ASP A 57 -9.38 -0.72 14.76
CA ASP A 57 -9.67 -1.90 15.57
C ASP A 57 -9.29 -1.63 17.03
N ALA A 58 -10.06 -2.13 18.00
CA ALA A 58 -9.84 -1.89 19.42
C ALA A 58 -8.48 -2.41 19.94
N ARG A 59 -7.84 -3.33 19.21
CA ARG A 59 -6.49 -3.83 19.51
C ARG A 59 -5.39 -2.83 19.16
N ILE A 60 -5.67 -1.85 18.31
CA ILE A 60 -4.74 -0.80 17.89
C ILE A 60 -4.87 0.40 18.83
N THR A 61 -3.77 0.79 19.45
CA THR A 61 -3.74 1.87 20.46
C THR A 61 -3.34 3.22 19.88
N ALA A 62 -2.70 3.23 18.71
CA ALA A 62 -2.42 4.43 17.94
C ALA A 62 -2.44 4.08 16.45
N LEU A 63 -3.03 4.96 15.64
CA LEU A 63 -3.09 4.86 14.19
C LEU A 63 -2.67 6.20 13.60
N ILE A 64 -1.50 6.23 12.99
CA ILE A 64 -0.84 7.44 12.48
C ILE A 64 -0.68 7.28 10.97
N LYS A 65 -1.11 8.29 10.21
CA LYS A 65 -0.74 8.41 8.79
C LYS A 65 0.58 9.20 8.74
N ASP A 66 1.62 8.61 8.17
CA ASP A 66 2.89 9.31 7.97
C ASP A 66 2.70 10.37 6.86
N ASP A 67 3.44 11.49 6.95
CA ASP A 67 3.39 12.55 5.94
C ASP A 67 4.14 12.08 4.68
N ASP A 68 3.48 12.08 3.51
CA ASP A 68 4.06 11.69 2.22
C ASP A 68 5.36 12.47 1.90
N HIS A 69 5.56 13.64 2.53
CA HIS A 69 6.77 14.46 2.38
C HIS A 69 7.91 14.13 3.37
N ASP A 70 7.67 13.34 4.43
CA ASP A 70 8.73 12.90 5.34
C ASP A 70 9.50 11.71 4.75
N ARG A 71 10.67 11.99 4.18
CA ARG A 71 11.53 10.97 3.55
C ARG A 71 12.30 10.12 4.56
N LYS A 72 12.26 10.42 5.86
CA LYS A 72 13.05 9.71 6.90
C LYS A 72 12.33 8.50 7.47
N SER A 73 11.00 8.47 7.44
CA SER A 73 10.17 7.31 7.79
C SER A 73 9.57 6.72 6.51
N LYS A 74 9.52 5.39 6.41
CA LYS A 74 8.84 4.69 5.30
C LYS A 74 7.71 3.83 5.86
N GLY A 75 6.62 3.78 5.10
CA GLY A 75 5.31 3.25 5.50
C GLY A 75 4.23 4.31 5.33
N ASP A 76 3.10 3.92 4.76
CA ASP A 76 1.93 4.80 4.60
C ASP A 76 1.17 4.95 5.92
N ILE A 77 1.25 3.93 6.76
CA ILE A 77 0.55 3.85 8.04
C ILE A 77 1.50 3.34 9.12
N ARG A 78 1.48 3.97 10.29
CA ARG A 78 2.09 3.45 11.51
C ARG A 78 1.03 3.11 12.54
N ILE A 79 1.16 1.93 13.14
CA ILE A 79 0.24 1.44 14.16
C ILE A 79 0.98 1.06 15.43
N ASN A 80 0.33 1.24 16.58
CA ASN A 80 0.77 0.66 17.84
C ASN A 80 -0.12 -0.52 18.21
N TYR A 81 0.47 -1.71 18.26
CA TYR A 81 -0.20 -2.96 18.62
C TYR A 81 0.57 -3.63 19.76
N ARG A 82 -0.13 -3.93 20.86
CA ARG A 82 0.43 -4.55 22.09
C ARG A 82 1.73 -3.88 22.58
N GLY A 83 1.79 -2.56 22.53
CA GLY A 83 2.94 -1.77 23.03
C GLY A 83 4.13 -1.65 22.06
N ALA A 84 4.07 -2.28 20.88
CA ALA A 84 5.08 -2.12 19.84
C ALA A 84 4.53 -1.33 18.64
N SER A 85 5.42 -0.58 17.97
CA SER A 85 5.10 0.22 16.79
C SER A 85 5.48 -0.54 15.52
N PHE A 86 4.58 -0.55 14.53
CA PHE A 86 4.76 -1.22 13.25
C PHE A 86 4.45 -0.27 12.09
N ARG A 87 5.18 -0.42 10.99
CA ARG A 87 5.06 0.34 9.74
C ARG A 87 4.44 -0.54 8.66
N ILE A 88 3.36 -0.06 8.06
CA ILE A 88 2.61 -0.75 7.03
C ILE A 88 2.75 0.03 5.73
N GLU A 89 3.16 -0.66 4.66
CA GLU A 89 3.23 -0.13 3.30
C GLU A 89 2.02 -0.63 2.51
N CYS A 90 1.23 0.26 1.92
CA CYS A 90 0.06 -0.05 1.12
C CYS A 90 0.41 0.02 -0.38
N LYS A 91 0.21 -1.09 -1.10
CA LYS A 91 0.40 -1.16 -2.56
C LYS A 91 -0.87 -1.63 -3.23
N SER A 92 -1.02 -1.31 -4.52
CA SER A 92 -2.14 -1.81 -5.33
C SER A 92 -1.64 -2.68 -6.48
N LEU A 93 -2.45 -3.67 -6.86
CA LEU A 93 -2.20 -4.46 -8.06
C LEU A 93 -2.12 -3.56 -9.31
N GLN A 94 -1.26 -3.95 -10.25
CA GLN A 94 -1.24 -3.36 -11.58
C GLN A 94 -2.38 -3.96 -12.42
N THR A 95 -3.43 -3.18 -12.70
CA THR A 95 -4.64 -3.64 -13.42
C THR A 95 -4.32 -4.37 -14.72
N ASN A 96 -3.35 -3.90 -15.50
CA ASN A 96 -3.00 -4.52 -16.79
C ASN A 96 -2.22 -5.85 -16.65
N LEU A 97 -1.82 -6.22 -15.44
CA LEU A 97 -1.09 -7.46 -15.13
C LEU A 97 -1.92 -8.42 -14.26
N THR A 98 -3.23 -8.22 -14.17
CA THR A 98 -4.15 -9.21 -13.60
C THR A 98 -4.61 -10.18 -14.68
N LYS A 99 -4.64 -11.47 -14.36
CA LYS A 99 -5.08 -12.55 -15.25
C LYS A 99 -5.98 -13.48 -14.47
N LYS A 100 -7.21 -13.68 -14.96
CA LYS A 100 -8.15 -14.67 -14.43
C LYS A 100 -7.87 -16.03 -15.05
N HIS A 101 -7.90 -17.07 -14.22
CA HIS A 101 -7.78 -18.48 -14.59
C HIS A 101 -9.00 -19.24 -14.01
N GLU A 102 -9.15 -20.53 -14.33
CA GLU A 102 -10.33 -21.33 -13.91
C GLU A 102 -10.56 -21.32 -12.40
N THR A 103 -9.48 -21.34 -11.61
CA THR A 103 -9.53 -21.49 -10.15
C THR A 103 -9.16 -20.23 -9.38
N GLY A 104 -8.90 -19.11 -10.06
CA GLY A 104 -8.39 -17.92 -9.38
C GLY A 104 -7.78 -16.85 -10.28
N PHE A 105 -6.86 -16.08 -9.72
CA PHE A 105 -6.18 -14.97 -10.38
C PHE A 105 -4.68 -15.06 -10.18
N ALA A 106 -3.92 -14.66 -11.21
CA ALA A 106 -2.52 -14.30 -11.11
C ALA A 106 -2.40 -12.80 -11.35
N ALA A 107 -1.70 -12.10 -10.46
CA ALA A 107 -1.55 -10.65 -10.52
C ALA A 107 -0.12 -10.23 -10.18
N THR A 108 0.16 -8.95 -10.37
CA THR A 108 1.45 -8.34 -10.05
C THR A 108 1.21 -6.98 -9.42
N TYR A 109 2.00 -6.63 -8.42
CA TYR A 109 2.07 -5.26 -7.90
C TYR A 109 3.51 -4.75 -7.93
N GLN A 110 3.66 -3.43 -7.86
CA GLN A 110 4.96 -2.79 -7.70
C GLN A 110 5.25 -2.53 -6.22
N CYS A 111 6.45 -2.89 -5.79
CA CYS A 111 6.97 -2.68 -4.44
C CYS A 111 8.21 -1.81 -4.47
N ASP A 112 8.08 -0.64 -5.09
CA ASP A 112 9.09 0.41 -5.15
C ASP A 112 8.60 1.71 -4.51
N ALA A 113 9.53 2.63 -4.27
CA ALA A 113 9.22 4.01 -3.94
C ALA A 113 8.78 4.76 -5.21
N SER A 114 7.96 5.79 -5.02
CA SER A 114 7.51 6.69 -6.09
C SER A 114 8.66 7.33 -6.86
N ASP A 115 9.74 7.70 -6.16
CA ASP A 115 10.90 8.39 -6.73
C ASP A 115 12.21 7.63 -6.51
N SER A 116 13.12 7.79 -7.48
CA SER A 116 14.48 7.27 -7.38
C SER A 116 15.27 8.02 -6.31
N ARG A 117 15.87 7.27 -5.37
CA ARG A 117 16.65 7.80 -4.26
C ARG A 117 17.98 7.07 -4.12
N ILE A 118 18.92 7.68 -3.42
CA ILE A 118 20.16 7.00 -3.01
C ILE A 118 19.81 6.12 -1.81
N VAL A 119 20.13 4.84 -1.93
CA VAL A 119 19.99 3.83 -0.88
C VAL A 119 21.38 3.41 -0.45
N ARG A 120 21.64 3.40 0.86
CA ARG A 120 22.91 2.96 1.46
C ARG A 120 22.75 1.55 2.02
N PHE A 121 23.70 0.68 1.71
CA PHE A 121 23.72 -0.74 2.10
C PHE A 121 24.56 -0.99 3.35
N SER A 122 24.47 -2.21 3.90
CA SER A 122 25.20 -2.58 5.12
C SER A 122 26.74 -2.52 5.00
N ASP A 123 27.29 -2.69 3.80
CA ASP A 123 28.72 -2.53 3.51
C ASP A 123 29.13 -1.05 3.29
N GLY A 124 28.19 -0.12 3.42
CA GLY A 124 28.39 1.30 3.19
C GLY A 124 28.31 1.73 1.72
N SER A 125 28.15 0.79 0.77
CA SER A 125 27.94 1.10 -0.64
C SER A 125 26.62 1.82 -0.88
N GLU A 126 26.48 2.48 -2.03
CA GLU A 126 25.29 3.24 -2.40
C GLU A 126 24.82 2.94 -3.81
N VAL A 127 23.50 2.91 -4.00
CA VAL A 127 22.87 2.79 -5.33
C VAL A 127 21.72 3.77 -5.43
N LYS A 128 21.64 4.47 -6.56
CA LYS A 128 20.44 5.22 -6.94
C LYS A 128 19.39 4.28 -7.53
N THR A 129 18.28 4.06 -6.83
CA THR A 129 17.23 3.10 -7.21
C THR A 129 15.85 3.54 -6.69
N THR A 130 14.78 2.97 -7.24
CA THR A 130 13.42 3.04 -6.68
C THR A 130 13.13 1.87 -5.74
N CYS A 131 13.90 0.78 -5.80
CA CYS A 131 13.69 -0.42 -4.99
C CYS A 131 13.73 -0.08 -3.48
N LEU A 132 12.91 -0.77 -2.70
CA LEU A 132 12.86 -0.65 -1.25
C LEU A 132 13.86 -1.60 -0.59
N LEU A 133 14.41 -1.20 0.56
CA LEU A 133 15.26 -2.05 1.38
C LEU A 133 14.43 -3.02 2.20
N THR A 134 15.05 -4.15 2.50
CA THR A 134 14.56 -5.07 3.53
C THR A 134 14.58 -4.34 4.87
N GLY A 135 13.46 -4.34 5.59
CA GLY A 135 13.29 -3.70 6.90
C GLY A 135 12.90 -2.21 6.87
N GLU A 136 12.71 -1.60 5.68
CA GLU A 136 12.20 -0.22 5.58
C GLU A 136 10.75 -0.07 6.07
N PHE A 137 9.97 -1.14 6.03
CA PHE A 137 8.65 -1.30 6.63
C PHE A 137 8.52 -2.72 7.18
N ASP A 138 7.45 -2.99 7.94
CA ASP A 138 7.28 -4.29 8.61
C ASP A 138 6.33 -5.21 7.83
N ILE A 139 5.19 -4.68 7.36
CA ILE A 139 4.17 -5.40 6.58
C ILE A 139 3.86 -4.64 5.30
N VAL A 140 3.71 -5.35 4.17
CA VAL A 140 3.02 -4.83 2.98
C VAL A 140 1.56 -5.26 3.00
N ALA A 141 0.66 -4.34 2.70
CA ALA A 141 -0.76 -4.57 2.45
C ALA A 141 -1.05 -4.31 0.97
N VAL A 142 -1.38 -5.38 0.23
CA VAL A 142 -1.64 -5.32 -1.20
C VAL A 142 -3.15 -5.26 -1.44
N ASN A 143 -3.64 -4.11 -1.89
CA ASN A 143 -5.02 -3.91 -2.33
C ASN A 143 -5.35 -4.77 -3.55
N LEU A 144 -6.34 -5.66 -3.40
CA LEU A 144 -6.80 -6.63 -4.40
C LEU A 144 -7.99 -6.16 -5.23
N PHE A 145 -8.42 -4.90 -5.08
CA PHE A 145 -9.61 -4.35 -5.76
C PHE A 145 -9.62 -4.60 -7.28
N ALA A 146 -8.45 -4.62 -7.94
CA ALA A 146 -8.35 -4.85 -9.38
C ALA A 146 -8.72 -6.28 -9.85
N LEU A 147 -9.00 -7.23 -8.94
CA LEU A 147 -9.41 -8.59 -9.30
C LEU A 147 -10.92 -8.68 -9.56
N GLU A 148 -11.72 -8.21 -8.60
CA GLU A 148 -13.18 -8.41 -8.55
C GLU A 148 -13.94 -7.16 -8.12
N GLU A 149 -13.29 -5.99 -8.06
CA GLU A 149 -13.87 -4.72 -7.60
C GLU A 149 -14.41 -4.76 -6.16
N GLU A 150 -13.86 -5.66 -5.35
CA GLU A 150 -14.11 -5.77 -3.92
C GLU A 150 -12.90 -5.32 -3.11
N TRP A 151 -13.14 -4.56 -2.04
CA TRP A 151 -12.09 -4.10 -1.14
C TRP A 151 -11.59 -5.25 -0.29
N ARG A 152 -10.42 -5.77 -0.64
CA ARG A 152 -9.72 -6.84 0.07
C ARG A 152 -8.22 -6.59 0.02
N PHE A 153 -7.52 -7.06 1.03
CA PHE A 153 -6.08 -6.89 1.13
C PHE A 153 -5.40 -8.22 1.39
N ALA A 154 -4.22 -8.39 0.80
CA ALA A 154 -3.29 -9.45 1.11
C ALA A 154 -2.11 -8.87 1.88
N PHE A 155 -1.67 -9.54 2.94
CA PHE A 155 -0.65 -9.06 3.85
C PHE A 155 0.56 -9.97 3.82
N ALA A 156 1.77 -9.41 3.78
CA ALA A 156 3.01 -10.17 3.92
C ALA A 156 4.05 -9.38 4.71
N LEU A 157 4.95 -10.09 5.39
CA LEU A 157 6.10 -9.46 6.05
C LEU A 157 7.11 -8.98 5.01
N ASN A 158 7.69 -7.80 5.23
CA ASN A 158 8.76 -7.26 4.38
C ASN A 158 9.93 -8.26 4.20
N ARG A 159 10.30 -8.95 5.28
CA ARG A 159 11.39 -9.95 5.27
C ARG A 159 11.09 -11.20 4.44
N ASP A 160 9.82 -11.48 4.16
CA ASP A 160 9.39 -12.65 3.39
C ASP A 160 9.18 -12.32 1.90
N LEU A 161 9.29 -11.05 1.51
CA LEU A 161 9.17 -10.61 0.11
C LEU A 161 10.37 -11.08 -0.74
N PRO A 162 10.14 -11.34 -2.05
CA PRO A 162 11.21 -11.72 -2.96
C PRO A 162 12.24 -10.60 -3.10
N ARG A 163 13.50 -11.02 -3.23
CA ARG A 163 14.65 -10.12 -3.39
C ARG A 163 14.92 -9.78 -4.85
N SER A 164 15.56 -8.63 -5.07
CA SER A 164 15.92 -8.17 -6.40
C SER A 164 16.86 -9.17 -7.07
N ARG A 165 16.62 -9.43 -8.37
CA ARG A 165 17.49 -10.27 -9.22
C ARG A 165 18.13 -9.47 -10.34
N TYR A 166 18.14 -8.15 -10.22
CA TYR A 166 18.65 -7.29 -11.28
C TYR A 166 20.17 -7.43 -11.40
N ARG A 167 20.63 -7.93 -12.54
CA ARG A 167 22.03 -8.35 -12.76
C ARG A 167 23.06 -7.24 -12.62
N LYS A 168 22.66 -5.96 -12.64
CA LYS A 168 23.59 -4.83 -12.43
C LYS A 168 23.81 -4.51 -10.95
N TYR A 169 23.01 -5.08 -10.05
CA TYR A 169 23.25 -4.98 -8.62
C TYR A 169 24.27 -6.04 -8.18
N ALA A 170 25.17 -5.66 -7.28
CA ALA A 170 26.04 -6.59 -6.59
C ALA A 170 25.23 -7.58 -5.74
N GLU A 171 25.82 -8.70 -5.34
CA GLU A 171 25.12 -9.75 -4.59
C GLU A 171 24.51 -9.23 -3.27
N LEU A 172 25.25 -8.40 -2.53
CA LEU A 172 24.72 -7.78 -1.31
C LEU A 172 23.48 -6.92 -1.60
N GLN A 173 23.56 -6.08 -2.62
CA GLN A 173 22.47 -5.19 -3.02
C GLN A 173 21.24 -5.98 -3.49
N GLN A 174 21.44 -7.09 -4.23
CA GLN A 174 20.37 -8.01 -4.59
C GLN A 174 19.71 -8.61 -3.35
N ARG A 175 20.49 -9.02 -2.34
CA ARG A 175 19.98 -9.59 -1.09
C ARG A 175 19.24 -8.58 -0.20
N GLU A 176 19.64 -7.31 -0.20
CA GLU A 176 19.04 -6.28 0.65
C GLU A 176 17.88 -5.54 -0.01
N LEU A 177 17.81 -5.50 -1.34
CA LEU A 177 16.69 -4.88 -2.07
C LEU A 177 15.53 -5.86 -2.27
N ILE A 178 14.32 -5.36 -2.05
CA ILE A 178 13.08 -6.03 -2.45
C ILE A 178 12.94 -5.95 -3.98
N ALA A 179 12.39 -7.00 -4.59
CA ALA A 179 12.07 -6.99 -6.01
C ALA A 179 11.01 -5.93 -6.30
N SER A 180 11.23 -5.08 -7.31
CA SER A 180 10.29 -4.01 -7.65
C SER A 180 8.95 -4.51 -8.18
N SER A 181 8.91 -5.68 -8.82
CA SER A 181 7.70 -6.29 -9.36
C SER A 181 7.50 -7.66 -8.73
N ILE A 182 6.39 -7.82 -8.02
CA ILE A 182 6.10 -9.01 -7.21
C ILE A 182 4.81 -9.64 -7.68
N LYS A 183 4.88 -10.95 -7.96
CA LYS A 183 3.71 -11.76 -8.32
C LYS A 183 2.93 -12.14 -7.07
N ILE A 184 1.62 -12.19 -7.21
CA ILE A 184 0.69 -12.66 -6.18
C ILE A 184 -0.45 -13.41 -6.86
N ALA A 185 -0.99 -14.43 -6.19
CA ALA A 185 -2.13 -15.21 -6.65
C ALA A 185 -3.33 -15.02 -5.73
N TYR A 186 -4.52 -15.30 -6.25
CA TYR A 186 -5.74 -15.44 -5.46
C TYR A 186 -6.46 -16.74 -5.88
N PRO A 187 -6.81 -17.70 -4.98
CA PRO A 187 -6.61 -17.70 -3.53
C PRO A 187 -5.16 -17.43 -3.09
N LEU A 188 -4.99 -16.86 -1.91
CA LEU A 188 -3.68 -16.40 -1.44
C LEU A 188 -2.74 -17.58 -1.22
N GLU A 189 -1.50 -17.41 -1.66
CA GLU A 189 -0.39 -18.33 -1.43
C GLU A 189 0.67 -17.66 -0.53
N PRO A 190 1.48 -18.43 0.20
CA PRO A 190 2.60 -17.88 0.96
C PRO A 190 3.50 -16.95 0.12
N PRO A 191 3.97 -15.82 0.68
CA PRO A 191 3.90 -15.45 2.09
C PRO A 191 2.65 -14.66 2.48
N TYR A 192 1.62 -14.60 1.63
CA TYR A 192 0.47 -13.74 1.85
C TYR A 192 -0.60 -14.39 2.73
N VAL A 193 -1.18 -13.58 3.61
CA VAL A 193 -2.35 -13.91 4.44
C VAL A 193 -3.42 -12.83 4.30
N ASP A 194 -4.64 -13.10 4.76
CA ASP A 194 -5.78 -12.16 4.72
C ASP A 194 -6.01 -11.41 6.05
N ASP A 195 -5.41 -11.88 7.14
CA ASP A 195 -5.44 -11.23 8.46
C ASP A 195 -4.04 -10.64 8.83
N PRO A 196 -3.90 -9.30 8.93
CA PRO A 196 -2.64 -8.69 9.32
C PRO A 196 -2.23 -8.98 10.77
N PHE A 197 -3.17 -9.30 11.66
CA PHE A 197 -2.86 -9.51 13.08
C PHE A 197 -2.03 -10.76 13.32
N VAL A 198 -2.18 -11.78 12.48
CA VAL A 198 -1.30 -12.97 12.48
C VAL A 198 0.16 -12.58 12.23
N LEU A 199 0.40 -11.59 11.37
CA LEU A 199 1.75 -11.10 11.09
C LEU A 199 2.29 -10.21 12.20
N LEU A 200 1.43 -9.40 12.82
CA LEU A 200 1.80 -8.56 13.97
C LEU A 200 2.20 -9.42 15.18
N ASP A 201 1.44 -10.48 15.47
CA ASP A 201 1.78 -11.43 16.53
C ASP A 201 3.13 -12.11 16.24
N ARG A 202 3.36 -12.56 15.00
CA ARG A 202 4.65 -13.13 14.58
C ARG A 202 5.81 -12.14 14.72
N LEU A 203 5.60 -10.85 14.49
CA LEU A 203 6.63 -9.83 14.68
C LEU A 203 6.97 -9.61 16.17
N LEU A 204 6.00 -9.70 17.07
CA LEU A 204 6.21 -9.64 18.51
C LEU A 204 6.97 -10.86 19.02
N ASP A 205 6.58 -12.06 18.59
CA ASP A 205 7.22 -13.31 19.00
C ASP A 205 8.70 -13.31 18.61
N ASP A 206 9.01 -12.94 17.37
CA ASP A 206 10.40 -12.83 16.90
C ASP A 206 11.22 -11.79 17.67
N ALA A 207 10.60 -10.71 18.13
CA ALA A 207 11.27 -9.69 18.93
C ALA A 207 11.54 -10.19 20.36
N SER A 208 10.67 -11.04 20.92
CA SER A 208 10.85 -11.65 22.23
C SER A 208 11.95 -12.72 22.28
N LEU A 209 12.36 -13.24 21.11
CA LEU A 209 13.42 -14.23 20.95
C LEU A 209 14.82 -13.63 20.73
N ARG A 210 14.93 -12.30 20.67
CA ARG A 210 16.20 -11.55 20.50
C ARG A 210 16.61 -10.89 21.80
#